data_AF-A0AAW2UCV8-F1
#
_entry.id   AF-A0AAW2UCV8-F1
#
_cell.length_a   1.000
_cell.length_b   1.000
_cell.length_c   1.000
_cell.angle_alpha   90.00
_cell.angle_beta   90.00
_cell.angle_gamma   90.00
#
_symmetry.space_group_name_H-M   'P 1'
#
loop_
_entity.id
_entity.type
_entity.pdbx_description
1 polymer ?
#
loop_
_entity_poly.entity_id
_entity_poly.type
_entity_poly.pdbx_seq_one_letter_code
_entity_poly.pdbx_strand_id
1 'polypeptide(L)'
;MVAWALCLYRPDKVKALVNMSVVFTRRNPSRKPLEMLRAVYGDDYYICRFQEPGAIEHEFAHIGTKTVLKHFLTYRTPGPLHIPKGKAFPDTPISLPPWLSEEDVDYYTSKYNLTGFTAALNYYRALDINWELTAAWTGAQIKVPVKFLVGDVDLTYNSPGTKDYIHKGGFKRDVPLLKEVVVMEGVGHFIHEEKPDDVNVHIHAFFNQFSSSHCSAL
;
A
#
# COMPACT_ATOMS: atom_id res chain seq x y z
N MET A 1 4.84 -2.34 -1.45
CA MET A 1 6.23 -2.17 -0.95
C MET A 1 7.12 -3.38 -1.22
N VAL A 2 6.77 -4.59 -0.76
CA VAL A 2 7.62 -5.79 -0.91
C VAL A 2 7.96 -6.13 -2.37
N ALA A 3 6.98 -6.03 -3.29
CA ALA A 3 7.22 -6.26 -4.72
C ALA A 3 8.24 -5.28 -5.33
N TRP A 4 8.28 -4.02 -4.85
CA TRP A 4 9.31 -3.06 -5.26
C TRP A 4 10.71 -3.51 -4.83
N ALA A 5 10.85 -3.95 -3.58
CA ALA A 5 12.12 -4.48 -3.08
C ALA A 5 12.57 -5.71 -3.88
N LEU A 6 11.64 -6.64 -4.18
CA LEU A 6 11.95 -7.79 -5.03
C LEU A 6 12.46 -7.37 -6.42
N CYS A 7 11.77 -6.44 -7.09
CA CYS A 7 12.18 -5.95 -8.41
C CYS A 7 13.50 -5.18 -8.38
N LEU A 8 13.85 -4.59 -7.23
CA LEU A 8 15.10 -3.87 -7.03
C LEU A 8 16.27 -4.82 -6.76
N TYR A 9 16.03 -5.86 -5.98
CA TYR A 9 17.08 -6.80 -5.55
C TYR A 9 17.32 -7.92 -6.56
N ARG A 10 16.23 -8.43 -7.16
CA ARG A 10 16.23 -9.59 -8.05
C ARG A 10 15.35 -9.33 -9.28
N PRO A 11 15.68 -8.31 -10.10
CA PRO A 11 14.94 -8.05 -11.34
C PRO A 11 14.96 -9.25 -12.29
N ASP A 12 15.98 -10.11 -12.22
CA ASP A 12 16.08 -11.36 -12.98
C ASP A 12 14.96 -12.37 -12.67
N LYS A 13 14.26 -12.21 -11.54
CA LYS A 13 13.15 -13.09 -11.12
C LYS A 13 11.77 -12.55 -11.45
N VAL A 14 11.66 -11.34 -11.99
CA VAL A 14 10.36 -10.70 -12.24
C VAL A 14 10.27 -10.31 -13.72
N LYS A 15 9.42 -11.03 -14.47
CA LYS A 15 9.19 -10.75 -15.90
C LYS A 15 8.47 -9.42 -16.12
N ALA A 16 7.45 -9.15 -15.31
CA ALA A 16 6.66 -7.92 -15.32
C ALA A 16 5.92 -7.79 -13.96
N LEU A 17 5.56 -6.56 -13.59
CA LEU A 17 4.88 -6.25 -12.32
C LEU A 17 3.60 -5.45 -12.58
N VAL A 18 2.46 -5.93 -12.07
CA VAL A 18 1.30 -5.08 -11.79
C VAL A 18 1.36 -4.74 -10.31
N ASN A 19 1.43 -3.45 -9.97
CA ASN A 19 1.46 -3.02 -8.59
C ASN A 19 0.33 -2.04 -8.31
N MET A 20 -0.20 -2.07 -7.09
CA MET A 20 -1.42 -1.35 -6.73
C MET A 20 -1.18 -0.44 -5.55
N SER A 21 -1.87 0.70 -5.52
CA SER A 21 -1.92 1.68 -4.42
C SER A 21 -0.60 2.41 -4.11
N VAL A 22 0.44 1.67 -3.71
CA VAL A 22 1.68 2.25 -3.18
C VAL A 22 2.74 2.39 -4.27
N VAL A 23 3.06 3.63 -4.63
CA VAL A 23 4.13 3.97 -5.57
C VAL A 23 5.52 3.52 -5.11
N PHE A 24 6.48 3.46 -6.02
CA PHE A 24 7.88 3.28 -5.63
C PHE A 24 8.34 4.49 -4.81
N THR A 25 8.80 4.26 -3.59
CA THR A 25 9.31 5.33 -2.71
C THR A 25 10.82 5.38 -2.78
N ARG A 26 11.36 6.45 -3.36
CA ARG A 26 12.80 6.66 -3.41
C ARG A 26 13.34 6.88 -1.99
N ARG A 27 14.45 6.20 -1.66
CA ARG A 27 15.17 6.43 -0.40
C ARG A 27 15.71 7.86 -0.35
N ASN A 28 15.35 8.62 0.68
CA ASN A 28 15.96 9.90 1.01
C ASN A 28 17.21 9.64 1.87
N PRO A 29 18.44 9.92 1.42
CA PRO A 29 19.65 9.60 2.19
C PRO A 29 19.83 10.49 3.42
N SER A 30 19.14 11.63 3.51
CA SER A 30 19.35 12.63 4.54
C SER A 30 18.39 12.54 5.72
N ARG A 31 17.29 11.78 5.61
CA ARG A 31 16.29 11.65 6.68
C ARG A 31 15.67 10.27 6.72
N LYS A 32 15.45 9.75 7.93
CA LYS A 32 14.72 8.50 8.15
C LYS A 32 13.22 8.70 7.83
N PRO A 33 12.52 7.67 7.34
CA PRO A 33 11.12 7.78 6.98
C PRO A 33 10.22 8.17 8.16
N LEU A 34 10.41 7.56 9.34
CA LEU A 34 9.54 7.83 10.49
C LEU A 34 9.64 9.29 10.96
N GLU A 35 10.86 9.83 10.99
CA GLU A 35 11.10 11.24 11.32
C GLU A 35 10.35 12.17 10.35
N MET A 36 10.44 11.88 9.04
CA MET A 36 9.75 12.67 8.02
C MET A 36 8.23 12.55 8.13
N LEU A 37 7.69 11.35 8.32
CA LEU A 37 6.25 11.14 8.49
C LEU A 37 5.71 11.86 9.73
N ARG A 38 6.44 11.78 10.86
CA ARG A 38 6.08 12.51 12.08
C ARG A 38 6.16 14.01 11.90
N ALA A 39 7.16 14.53 11.19
CA ALA A 39 7.29 15.96 10.91
C ALA A 39 6.16 16.51 10.01
N VAL A 40 5.63 15.69 9.10
CA VAL A 40 4.59 16.10 8.15
C VAL A 40 3.17 15.90 8.70
N TYR A 41 2.92 14.78 9.38
CA TYR A 41 1.56 14.38 9.81
C TYR A 41 1.37 14.33 11.33
N GLY A 42 2.43 14.52 12.12
CA GLY A 42 2.37 14.44 13.58
C GLY A 42 2.29 13.01 14.12
N ASP A 43 2.22 12.91 15.45
CA ASP A 43 2.27 11.63 16.16
C ASP A 43 0.99 10.80 16.04
N ASP A 44 -0.13 11.42 15.68
CA ASP A 44 -1.40 10.73 15.48
C ASP A 44 -1.51 10.06 14.11
N TYR A 45 -0.56 10.29 13.19
CA TYR A 45 -0.51 9.58 11.93
C TYR A 45 -0.34 8.07 12.14
N TYR A 46 -1.13 7.25 11.45
CA TYR A 46 -1.25 5.82 11.74
C TYR A 46 0.10 5.08 11.79
N ILE A 47 1.03 5.39 10.87
CA ILE A 47 2.38 4.76 10.87
C ILE A 47 3.15 5.12 12.14
N CYS A 48 3.03 6.35 12.63
CA CYS A 48 3.66 6.81 13.87
C CYS A 48 3.02 6.12 15.09
N ARG A 49 1.69 6.00 15.09
CA ARG A 49 0.92 5.32 16.14
C ARG A 49 1.22 3.82 16.23
N PHE A 50 1.66 3.19 15.15
CA PHE A 50 1.99 1.76 15.12
C PHE A 50 3.38 1.42 15.67
N GLN A 51 4.25 2.42 15.92
CA GLN A 51 5.65 2.19 16.25
C GLN A 51 5.84 1.52 17.61
N GLU A 52 5.15 2.00 18.65
CA GLU A 52 5.28 1.47 20.00
C GLU A 52 4.69 0.05 20.07
N PRO A 53 5.49 -1.00 20.35
CA PRO A 53 4.99 -2.37 20.42
C PRO A 53 3.93 -2.54 21.51
N GLY A 54 2.79 -3.14 21.15
CA GLY A 54 1.68 -3.41 22.08
C GLY A 54 0.73 -2.22 22.30
N ALA A 55 1.13 -0.99 21.99
CA ALA A 55 0.30 0.19 22.27
C ALA A 55 -0.99 0.19 21.43
N ILE A 56 -0.86 0.10 20.11
CA ILE A 56 -2.03 0.08 19.23
C ILE A 56 -2.77 -1.25 19.30
N GLU A 57 -2.07 -2.37 19.54
CA GLU A 57 -2.71 -3.67 19.76
C GLU A 57 -3.65 -3.63 20.98
N HIS A 58 -3.24 -2.99 22.07
CA HIS A 58 -4.08 -2.80 23.24
C HIS A 58 -5.33 -1.97 22.92
N GLU A 59 -5.20 -0.87 22.17
CA GLU A 59 -6.35 -0.06 21.75
C GLU A 59 -7.29 -0.86 20.83
N PHE A 60 -6.77 -1.63 19.87
CA PHE A 60 -7.58 -2.49 19.00
C PHE A 60 -8.29 -3.60 19.78
N ALA A 61 -7.67 -4.16 20.82
CA ALA A 61 -8.31 -5.17 21.67
C ALA A 61 -9.54 -4.62 22.40
N HIS A 62 -9.51 -3.35 22.83
CA HIS A 62 -10.66 -2.69 23.47
C HIS A 62 -11.79 -2.38 22.48
N ILE A 63 -11.45 -2.04 21.23
CA ILE A 63 -12.41 -1.73 20.17
C ILE A 63 -13.05 -3.00 19.58
N GLY A 64 -12.31 -4.11 19.57
CA GLY A 64 -12.71 -5.37 18.97
C GLY A 64 -12.28 -5.49 17.51
N THR A 65 -11.70 -6.64 17.17
CA THR A 65 -11.12 -6.95 15.85
C THR A 65 -12.06 -6.65 14.69
N LYS A 66 -13.34 -7.07 14.79
CA LYS A 66 -14.33 -6.86 13.72
C LYS A 66 -14.54 -5.38 13.41
N THR A 67 -14.69 -4.56 14.45
CA THR A 67 -14.87 -3.11 14.33
C THR A 67 -13.65 -2.44 13.71
N VAL A 68 -12.44 -2.81 14.17
CA VAL A 68 -11.17 -2.30 13.60
C VAL A 68 -11.08 -2.62 12.10
N LEU A 69 -11.37 -3.87 11.72
CA LEU A 69 -11.33 -4.29 10.31
C LEU A 69 -12.38 -3.56 9.46
N LYS A 70 -13.61 -3.39 9.97
CA LYS A 70 -14.63 -2.59 9.29
C LYS A 70 -14.13 -1.16 9.04
N HIS A 71 -13.57 -0.49 10.05
CA HIS A 71 -13.04 0.86 9.88
C HIS A 71 -11.96 0.94 8.79
N PHE A 72 -11.04 -0.03 8.73
CA PHE A 72 -10.02 -0.05 7.69
C PHE A 72 -10.59 -0.35 6.30
N LEU A 73 -11.37 -1.43 6.17
CA LEU A 73 -11.89 -1.89 4.88
C LEU A 73 -12.88 -0.89 4.28
N THR A 74 -13.63 -0.15 5.10
CA THR A 74 -14.56 0.90 4.63
C THR A 74 -13.96 2.30 4.62
N TYR A 75 -12.64 2.46 4.84
CA TYR A 75 -12.00 3.77 4.85
C TYR A 75 -11.94 4.37 3.44
N ARG A 76 -12.54 5.57 3.29
CA ARG A 76 -12.63 6.28 2.00
C ARG A 76 -12.26 7.76 2.10
N THR A 77 -11.61 8.18 3.18
CA THR A 77 -11.18 9.58 3.27
C THR A 77 -9.89 9.77 2.45
N PRO A 78 -9.88 10.62 1.41
CA PRO A 78 -8.72 10.81 0.55
C PRO A 78 -7.68 11.68 1.24
N GLY A 79 -6.88 11.07 2.13
CA GLY A 79 -5.87 11.77 2.90
C GLY A 79 -5.27 10.91 4.02
N PRO A 80 -4.27 11.45 4.73
CA PRO A 80 -3.55 10.73 5.78
C PRO A 80 -4.50 10.23 6.88
N LEU A 81 -4.43 8.94 7.15
CA LEU A 81 -5.16 8.33 8.26
C LEU A 81 -4.52 8.73 9.59
N HIS A 82 -5.30 9.39 10.43
CA HIS A 82 -4.92 9.71 11.81
C HIS A 82 -5.70 8.82 12.77
N ILE A 83 -5.02 8.29 13.78
CA ILE A 83 -5.55 7.40 14.81
C ILE A 83 -5.18 8.00 16.18
N PRO A 84 -5.89 9.05 16.63
CA PRO A 84 -5.55 9.72 17.88
C PRO A 84 -5.63 8.77 19.06
N LYS A 85 -4.69 8.88 20.00
CA LYS A 85 -4.62 8.00 21.16
C LYS A 85 -5.92 8.01 21.97
N GLY A 86 -6.51 6.83 22.18
CA GLY A 86 -7.77 6.66 22.91
C GLY A 86 -9.02 7.11 22.15
N LYS A 87 -8.88 7.54 20.88
CA LYS A 87 -9.97 7.93 19.97
C LYS A 87 -9.70 7.42 18.56
N ALA A 88 -9.19 6.19 18.46
CA ALA A 88 -8.71 5.60 17.22
C ALA A 88 -9.73 5.67 16.08
N PHE A 89 -11.01 5.43 16.40
CA PHE A 89 -12.11 5.48 15.44
C PHE A 89 -13.35 6.14 16.07
N PRO A 90 -14.24 6.74 15.25
CA PRO A 90 -15.50 7.28 15.73
C PRO A 90 -16.46 6.15 16.15
N ASP A 91 -17.20 6.39 17.24
CA ASP A 91 -18.24 5.48 17.75
C ASP A 91 -19.56 5.66 16.97
N THR A 92 -19.51 5.36 15.68
CA THR A 92 -20.66 5.47 14.76
C THR A 92 -20.85 4.17 14.00
N PRO A 93 -22.11 3.71 13.77
CA PRO A 93 -22.36 2.50 12.99
C PRO A 93 -21.70 2.55 11.61
N ILE A 94 -21.01 1.47 11.24
CA ILE A 94 -20.33 1.35 9.95
C ILE A 94 -21.25 0.61 8.98
N SER A 95 -21.66 1.28 7.91
CA SER A 95 -22.35 0.65 6.78
C SER A 95 -21.34 0.02 5.84
N LEU A 96 -21.49 -1.27 5.53
CA LEU A 96 -20.61 -1.94 4.59
C LEU A 96 -20.94 -1.51 3.15
N PRO A 97 -19.93 -1.24 2.31
CA PRO A 97 -20.15 -0.94 0.91
C PRO A 97 -20.61 -2.22 0.16
N PRO A 98 -21.24 -2.09 -1.02
CA PRO A 98 -21.78 -3.24 -1.76
C PRO A 98 -20.76 -4.33 -2.14
N TRP A 99 -19.47 -4.00 -2.18
CA TRP A 99 -18.39 -4.93 -2.51
C TRP A 99 -17.88 -5.73 -1.30
N LEU A 100 -18.30 -5.40 -0.07
CA LEU A 100 -17.83 -6.02 1.16
C LEU A 100 -19.02 -6.59 1.94
N SER A 101 -19.14 -7.91 2.00
CA SER A 101 -20.20 -8.56 2.77
C SER A 101 -19.83 -8.71 4.26
N GLU A 102 -20.83 -9.02 5.10
CA GLU A 102 -20.54 -9.41 6.49
C GLU A 102 -19.72 -10.71 6.57
N GLU A 103 -19.91 -11.64 5.62
CA GLU A 103 -19.15 -12.88 5.55
C GLU A 103 -17.66 -12.63 5.28
N ASP A 104 -17.34 -11.70 4.38
CA ASP A 104 -15.95 -11.30 4.10
C ASP A 104 -15.30 -10.68 5.36
N VAL A 105 -16.02 -9.77 6.03
CA VAL A 105 -15.54 -9.17 7.29
C VAL A 105 -15.34 -10.24 8.37
N ASP A 106 -16.25 -11.20 8.49
CA ASP A 106 -16.16 -12.30 9.46
C ASP A 106 -14.99 -13.23 9.14
N TYR A 107 -14.72 -13.48 7.86
CA TYR A 107 -13.53 -14.21 7.43
C TYR A 107 -12.26 -13.52 7.92
N TYR A 108 -12.06 -12.24 7.61
CA TYR A 108 -10.87 -11.49 8.06
C TYR A 108 -10.80 -11.45 9.60
N THR A 109 -11.92 -11.20 10.26
CA THR A 109 -12.02 -11.17 11.72
C THR A 109 -11.57 -12.49 12.34
N SER A 110 -11.99 -13.63 11.76
CA SER A 110 -11.60 -14.96 12.24
C SER A 110 -10.08 -15.15 12.21
N LYS A 111 -9.39 -14.64 11.18
CA LYS A 111 -7.94 -14.76 11.05
C LYS A 111 -7.21 -13.86 12.05
N TYR A 112 -7.62 -12.60 12.14
CA TYR A 112 -6.99 -11.65 13.08
C TYR A 112 -7.28 -11.96 14.55
N ASN A 113 -8.40 -12.63 14.87
CA ASN A 113 -8.64 -13.15 16.23
C ASN A 113 -7.66 -14.25 16.62
N LEU A 114 -7.17 -15.05 15.65
CA LEU A 114 -6.19 -16.11 15.92
C LEU A 114 -4.77 -15.55 16.05
N THR A 115 -4.40 -14.59 15.20
CA THR A 115 -3.00 -14.12 15.10
C THR A 115 -2.74 -12.82 15.85
N GLY A 116 -3.78 -12.06 16.19
CA GLY A 116 -3.66 -10.64 16.52
C GLY A 116 -3.13 -9.81 15.33
N PHE A 117 -2.88 -8.52 15.59
CA PHE A 117 -2.38 -7.56 14.58
C PHE A 117 -0.85 -7.40 14.58
N THR A 118 -0.15 -7.88 15.61
CA THR A 118 1.28 -7.59 15.84
C THR A 118 2.15 -7.89 14.62
N ALA A 119 1.96 -9.05 13.98
CA ALA A 119 2.76 -9.43 12.81
C ALA A 119 2.58 -8.47 11.62
N ALA A 120 1.34 -8.05 11.35
CA ALA A 120 1.04 -7.07 10.30
C ALA A 120 1.63 -5.69 10.64
N LEU A 121 1.53 -5.28 11.91
CA LEU A 121 2.04 -3.99 12.39
C LEU A 121 3.58 -3.93 12.38
N ASN A 122 4.26 -5.06 12.58
CA ASN A 122 5.72 -5.12 12.59
C ASN A 122 6.36 -4.67 11.27
N TYR A 123 5.66 -4.73 10.13
CA TYR A 123 6.15 -4.15 8.87
C TYR A 123 6.35 -2.63 8.96
N TYR A 124 5.48 -1.94 9.69
CA TYR A 124 5.61 -0.49 9.92
C TYR A 124 6.70 -0.17 10.95
N ARG A 125 6.89 -1.02 11.96
CA ARG A 125 7.97 -0.90 12.96
C ARG A 125 9.34 -1.09 12.33
N ALA A 126 9.41 -1.90 11.27
CA ALA A 126 10.63 -2.12 10.51
C ALA A 126 10.96 -1.00 9.51
N LEU A 127 10.19 0.10 9.45
CA LEU A 127 10.35 1.11 8.39
C LEU A 127 11.74 1.77 8.39
N ASP A 128 12.24 2.16 9.58
CA ASP A 128 13.54 2.83 9.70
C ASP A 128 14.71 1.86 9.51
N ILE A 129 14.62 0.63 10.03
CA ILE A 129 15.66 -0.39 9.76
C ILE A 129 15.67 -0.79 8.29
N ASN A 130 14.51 -0.86 7.61
CA ASN A 130 14.46 -1.06 6.17
C ASN A 130 15.15 0.10 5.42
N TRP A 131 14.99 1.34 5.87
CA TRP A 131 15.72 2.48 5.31
C TRP A 131 17.23 2.39 5.51
N GLU A 132 17.70 1.89 6.66
CA GLU A 132 19.13 1.66 6.91
C GLU A 132 19.68 0.57 5.98
N LEU A 133 18.99 -0.57 5.93
CA LEU A 133 19.40 -1.74 5.15
C LEU A 133 19.31 -1.52 3.63
N THR A 134 18.50 -0.57 3.17
CA THR A 134 18.34 -0.26 1.73
C THR A 134 19.32 0.81 1.22
N ALA A 135 20.28 1.25 2.03
CA ALA A 135 21.22 2.32 1.66
C ALA A 135 21.97 2.04 0.33
N ALA A 136 22.36 0.78 0.09
CA ALA A 136 23.07 0.36 -1.12
C ALA A 136 22.30 0.61 -2.43
N TRP A 137 20.97 0.77 -2.37
CA TRP A 137 20.12 1.02 -3.54
C TRP A 137 19.70 2.49 -3.66
N THR A 138 20.36 3.41 -2.96
CA THR A 138 20.10 4.85 -3.11
C THR A 138 20.34 5.28 -4.55
N GLY A 139 19.31 5.82 -5.21
CA GLY A 139 19.37 6.27 -6.61
C GLY A 139 19.21 5.15 -7.65
N ALA A 140 19.08 3.88 -7.22
CA ALA A 140 18.78 2.78 -8.12
C ALA A 140 17.37 2.90 -8.70
N GLN A 141 17.20 2.38 -9.92
CA GLN A 141 15.94 2.38 -10.65
C GLN A 141 15.33 0.97 -10.68
N ILE A 142 14.01 0.89 -10.78
CA ILE A 142 13.32 -0.37 -11.07
C ILE A 142 13.41 -0.68 -12.57
N LYS A 143 14.07 -1.79 -12.92
CA LYS A 143 14.35 -2.19 -14.31
C LYS A 143 13.40 -3.26 -14.86
N VAL A 144 12.29 -3.52 -14.16
CA VAL A 144 11.24 -4.46 -14.57
C VAL A 144 10.11 -3.67 -15.26
N PRO A 145 9.43 -4.20 -16.30
CA PRO A 145 8.20 -3.60 -16.84
C PRO A 145 7.10 -3.50 -15.78
N VAL A 146 6.51 -2.31 -15.62
CA VAL A 146 5.49 -2.08 -14.60
C VAL A 146 4.21 -1.51 -15.18
N LYS A 147 3.06 -2.01 -14.71
CA LYS A 147 1.77 -1.32 -14.76
C LYS A 147 1.36 -0.97 -13.33
N PHE A 148 0.91 0.26 -13.11
CA PHE A 148 0.53 0.74 -11.78
C PHE A 148 -0.94 1.13 -11.75
N LEU A 149 -1.69 0.63 -10.77
CA LEU A 149 -3.12 0.92 -10.58
C LEU A 149 -3.33 1.58 -9.23
N VAL A 150 -4.23 2.56 -9.16
CA VAL A 150 -4.58 3.23 -7.91
C VAL A 150 -5.99 3.81 -7.97
N GLY A 151 -6.73 3.78 -6.86
CA GLY A 151 -8.00 4.50 -6.74
C GLY A 151 -7.76 5.99 -6.50
N ASP A 152 -8.62 6.86 -7.05
CA ASP A 152 -8.49 8.31 -6.84
C ASP A 152 -8.84 8.74 -5.40
N VAL A 153 -9.57 7.91 -4.65
CA VAL A 153 -9.90 8.09 -3.22
C VAL A 153 -8.86 7.46 -2.30
N ASP A 154 -7.89 6.71 -2.83
CA ASP A 154 -6.82 6.08 -2.04
C ASP A 154 -6.02 7.11 -1.23
N LEU A 155 -5.88 6.87 0.08
CA LEU A 155 -5.09 7.74 0.96
C LEU A 155 -3.66 7.93 0.48
N THR A 156 -3.04 6.89 -0.06
CA THR A 156 -1.63 6.91 -0.48
C THR A 156 -1.43 7.76 -1.72
N TYR A 157 -2.41 7.74 -2.63
CA TYR A 157 -2.46 8.60 -3.82
C TYR A 157 -2.65 10.07 -3.46
N ASN A 158 -3.40 10.33 -2.38
CA ASN A 158 -3.68 11.66 -1.87
C ASN A 158 -2.66 12.15 -0.84
N SER A 159 -1.63 11.37 -0.52
CA SER A 159 -0.51 11.84 0.29
C SER A 159 0.23 12.99 -0.41
N PRO A 160 0.60 14.07 0.32
CA PRO A 160 1.43 15.16 -0.18
C PRO A 160 2.56 14.73 -1.13
N GLY A 161 2.56 15.30 -2.34
CA GLY A 161 3.58 15.04 -3.37
C GLY A 161 3.40 13.76 -4.18
N THR A 162 2.53 12.80 -3.80
CA THR A 162 2.37 11.55 -4.54
C THR A 162 1.85 11.77 -5.96
N LYS A 163 0.79 12.57 -6.15
CA LYS A 163 0.24 12.85 -7.49
C LYS A 163 1.27 13.51 -8.41
N ASP A 164 2.02 14.48 -7.89
CA ASP A 164 3.09 15.14 -8.61
C ASP A 164 4.21 14.16 -8.97
N TYR A 165 4.62 13.29 -8.04
CA TYR A 165 5.61 12.27 -8.31
C TYR A 165 5.15 11.31 -9.42
N ILE A 166 3.90 10.84 -9.37
CA ILE A 166 3.32 9.94 -10.39
C ILE A 166 3.27 10.63 -11.76
N HIS A 167 2.65 11.81 -11.82
CA HIS A 167 2.21 12.41 -13.09
C HIS A 167 3.19 13.41 -13.68
N LYS A 168 4.11 13.98 -12.89
CA LYS A 168 5.13 14.96 -13.37
C LYS A 168 6.49 14.31 -13.63
N GLY A 169 6.51 12.99 -13.90
CA GLY A 169 7.69 12.27 -14.40
C GLY A 169 8.64 11.72 -13.34
N GLY A 170 8.45 12.00 -12.05
CA GLY A 170 9.28 11.45 -10.97
C GLY A 170 9.23 9.93 -10.92
N PHE A 171 8.03 9.36 -10.99
CA PHE A 171 7.81 7.93 -10.94
C PHE A 171 8.35 7.22 -12.19
N LYS A 172 8.15 7.82 -13.37
CA LYS A 172 8.72 7.32 -14.64
C LYS A 172 10.26 7.38 -14.66
N ARG A 173 10.87 8.39 -14.03
CA ARG A 173 12.33 8.49 -13.88
C ARG A 173 12.87 7.33 -13.02
N ASP A 174 12.21 7.03 -11.91
CA ASP A 174 12.69 6.00 -10.98
C ASP A 174 12.26 4.58 -11.43
N VAL A 175 11.22 4.47 -12.25
CA VAL A 175 10.71 3.25 -12.90
C VAL A 175 10.67 3.45 -14.43
N PRO A 176 11.82 3.42 -15.13
CA PRO A 176 11.91 3.73 -16.56
C PRO A 176 11.01 2.87 -17.46
N LEU A 177 10.72 1.62 -17.05
CA LEU A 177 9.83 0.72 -17.79
C LEU A 177 8.37 0.75 -17.30
N LEU A 178 7.96 1.79 -16.56
CA LEU A 178 6.56 2.04 -16.24
C LEU A 178 5.77 2.26 -17.53
N LYS A 179 4.87 1.34 -17.88
CA LYS A 179 4.09 1.36 -19.11
C LYS A 179 2.86 2.25 -19.00
N GLU A 180 2.15 2.13 -17.88
CA GLU A 180 0.86 2.78 -17.69
C GLU A 180 0.60 3.02 -16.21
N VAL A 181 -0.02 4.16 -15.91
CA VAL A 181 -0.63 4.46 -14.62
C VAL A 181 -2.14 4.56 -14.84
N VAL A 182 -2.89 3.71 -14.16
CA VAL A 182 -4.36 3.73 -14.17
C VAL A 182 -4.83 4.35 -12.86
N VAL A 183 -5.60 5.43 -12.97
CA VAL A 183 -6.30 6.03 -11.82
C VAL A 183 -7.78 5.68 -11.96
N MET A 184 -8.31 4.91 -11.01
CA MET A 184 -9.69 4.43 -11.02
C MET A 184 -10.59 5.43 -10.29
N GLU A 185 -11.52 6.05 -11.02
CA GLU A 185 -12.41 7.08 -10.50
C GLU A 185 -13.42 6.52 -9.48
N GLY A 186 -13.55 7.21 -8.35
CA GLY A 186 -14.45 6.86 -7.26
C GLY A 186 -14.06 5.61 -6.47
N VAL A 187 -12.83 5.10 -6.61
CA VAL A 187 -12.38 3.85 -5.98
C VAL A 187 -11.43 4.13 -4.81
N GLY A 188 -11.60 3.41 -3.71
CA GLY A 188 -10.79 3.53 -2.50
C GLY A 188 -9.44 2.81 -2.57
N HIS A 189 -8.95 2.37 -1.40
CA HIS A 189 -7.64 1.72 -1.28
C HIS A 189 -7.64 0.25 -1.73
N PHE A 190 -8.70 -0.51 -1.41
CA PHE A 190 -8.83 -1.93 -1.70
C PHE A 190 -9.37 -2.18 -3.11
N ILE A 191 -8.71 -1.62 -4.13
CA ILE A 191 -9.21 -1.62 -5.52
C ILE A 191 -9.51 -3.02 -6.08
N HIS A 192 -8.77 -4.03 -5.61
CA HIS A 192 -8.90 -5.42 -6.04
C HIS A 192 -10.14 -6.12 -5.45
N GLU A 193 -10.68 -5.62 -4.34
CA GLU A 193 -11.95 -6.07 -3.75
C GLU A 193 -13.11 -5.18 -4.22
N GLU A 194 -12.89 -3.86 -4.35
CA GLU A 194 -13.93 -2.91 -4.76
C GLU A 194 -14.27 -2.98 -6.26
N LYS A 195 -13.28 -3.24 -7.12
CA LYS A 195 -13.41 -3.33 -8.59
C LYS A 195 -12.66 -4.56 -9.13
N PRO A 196 -13.02 -5.78 -8.72
CA PRO A 196 -12.26 -6.99 -9.04
C PRO A 196 -12.18 -7.24 -10.55
N ASP A 197 -13.29 -7.06 -11.28
CA ASP A 197 -13.34 -7.31 -12.73
C ASP A 197 -12.43 -6.35 -13.50
N ASP A 198 -12.49 -5.05 -13.20
CA ASP A 198 -11.65 -4.04 -13.86
C ASP A 198 -10.16 -4.28 -13.58
N VAL A 199 -9.83 -4.63 -12.33
CA VAL A 199 -8.46 -4.99 -11.93
C VAL A 199 -7.98 -6.24 -12.67
N ASN A 200 -8.82 -7.29 -12.76
CA ASN A 200 -8.50 -8.53 -13.48
C ASN A 200 -8.26 -8.27 -14.97
N VAL A 201 -9.08 -7.44 -15.62
CA VAL A 201 -8.88 -7.04 -17.02
C VAL A 201 -7.51 -6.37 -17.21
N HIS A 202 -7.14 -5.45 -16.32
CA HIS A 202 -5.82 -4.80 -16.38
C HIS A 202 -4.65 -5.77 -16.18
N ILE A 203 -4.77 -6.71 -15.25
CA ILE A 203 -3.75 -7.74 -15.00
C ILE A 203 -3.57 -8.63 -16.23
N HIS A 204 -4.66 -9.19 -16.75
CA HIS A 204 -4.62 -10.08 -17.91
C HIS A 204 -4.08 -9.37 -19.15
N ALA A 205 -4.60 -8.17 -19.46
CA ALA A 205 -4.17 -7.40 -20.62
C ALA A 205 -2.68 -7.04 -20.55
N PHE A 206 -2.14 -6.75 -19.35
CA PHE A 206 -0.73 -6.45 -19.19
C PHE A 206 0.16 -7.68 -19.35
N PHE A 207 -0.17 -8.79 -18.68
CA PHE A 207 0.68 -9.97 -18.73
C PHE A 207 0.64 -10.70 -20.09
N ASN A 208 -0.45 -10.62 -20.83
CA ASN A 208 -0.54 -11.17 -22.19
C ASN A 208 0.47 -10.55 -23.17
N GLN A 209 0.95 -9.33 -22.92
CA GLN A 209 2.00 -8.69 -23.73
C GLN A 209 3.35 -9.43 -23.65
N PHE A 210 3.52 -10.29 -22.65
CA PHE A 210 4.75 -11.04 -22.40
C PHE A 210 4.60 -12.54 -22.72
N SER A 211 3.44 -12.99 -23.19
CA SER A 211 3.16 -14.40 -23.49
C SER A 211 3.67 -14.87 -24.86
N SER A 212 4.17 -13.96 -25.69
CA SER A 212 4.69 -14.23 -27.04
C SER A 212 6.20 -13.98 -27.13
N SER A 213 6.98 -14.93 -26.64
CA SER A 213 8.32 -15.17 -27.18
C SER A 213 8.26 -16.44 -28.03
N HIS A 214 8.13 -16.25 -29.34
CA HIS A 214 8.50 -17.26 -30.32
C HIS A 214 9.91 -17.75 -29.98
N CYS A 215 10.05 -19.06 -29.88
CA CYS A 215 11.33 -19.73 -29.98
C CYS A 215 11.83 -19.52 -31.41
N SER A 216 12.53 -18.42 -31.65
CA SER A 216 13.37 -18.28 -32.85
C SER A 216 14.67 -19.01 -32.55
N ALA A 217 14.69 -20.32 -32.78
CA ALA A 217 15.93 -21.06 -32.94
C ALA A 217 16.62 -20.53 -34.20
N LEU A 218 17.82 -19.95 -34.01
CA LEU A 218 18.88 -19.92 -35.00
C LEU A 218 19.95 -20.91 -34.52
#